data_AF-A0A6I4UP86-F1
#
_entry.id   AF-A0A6I4UP86-F1
#
_cell.length_a   1.000
_cell.length_b   1.000
_cell.length_c   1.000
_cell.angle_alpha   90.00
_cell.angle_beta   90.00
_cell.angle_gamma   90.00
#
_symmetry.space_group_name_H-M   'P 1'
#
loop_
_entity.id
_entity.type
_entity.pdbx_description
1 polymer ?
#
loop_
_entity_poly.entity_id
_entity_poly.type
_entity_poly.pdbx_seq_one_letter_code
_entity_poly.pdbx_strand_id
1 'polypeptide(L)'
;MAACSDAPDTPAPEPTPAPRFTPDKPRMLVPADLATVHFGGRIEGLEGPEVTGSFVLDGEPLAEMVSYVACPEAVTECDPAELPDGTVYTYVHRVTPAEGVENAAVFRTARKISAFANGVGFDRHEADAALGPGGKIDVSADNGALVWRVIGGDGWKAGETITFYWQSTMPPEEPRQAYQFEADGSAAIGSGPFPPREKPVQETASR
;
A
#
# COMPACT_ATOMS: atom_id res chain seq x y z
N MET A 1 -24.74 39.61 -66.80
CA MET A 1 -25.30 38.70 -65.78
C MET A 1 -24.53 37.39 -65.84
N ALA A 2 -23.72 37.10 -64.82
CA ALA A 2 -23.26 35.75 -64.45
C ALA A 2 -22.69 35.88 -63.03
N ALA A 3 -23.34 35.24 -62.06
CA ALA A 3 -23.04 35.34 -60.64
C ALA A 3 -22.06 34.23 -60.22
N CYS A 4 -21.05 34.58 -59.42
CA CYS A 4 -20.20 33.64 -58.69
C CYS A 4 -20.99 33.04 -57.52
N SER A 5 -20.89 31.73 -57.31
CA SER A 5 -21.46 31.05 -56.15
C SER A 5 -20.39 30.91 -55.08
N ASP A 6 -20.58 31.56 -53.93
CA ASP A 6 -19.84 31.35 -52.70
C ASP A 6 -20.22 29.99 -52.09
N ALA A 7 -19.23 29.17 -51.75
CA ALA A 7 -19.40 27.95 -50.97
C ALA A 7 -19.33 28.31 -49.47
N PRO A 8 -20.21 27.77 -48.61
CA PRO A 8 -20.18 28.08 -47.18
C PRO A 8 -19.00 27.36 -46.49
N ASP A 9 -18.20 28.14 -45.77
CA ASP A 9 -17.21 27.67 -44.80
C ASP A 9 -17.90 26.79 -43.76
N THR A 10 -17.59 25.50 -43.77
CA THR A 10 -18.05 24.57 -42.73
C THR A 10 -17.14 24.73 -41.51
N PRO A 11 -17.65 25.09 -40.32
CA PRO A 11 -16.80 25.21 -39.15
C PRO A 11 -16.19 23.85 -38.79
N ALA A 12 -14.90 23.83 -38.48
CA ALA A 12 -14.21 22.65 -37.99
C ALA A 12 -14.88 22.11 -36.71
N PRO A 13 -14.96 20.79 -36.52
CA PRO A 13 -15.57 20.20 -35.34
C PRO A 13 -14.83 20.65 -34.07
N GLU A 14 -15.58 21.05 -33.04
CA GLU A 14 -15.01 21.38 -31.73
C GLU A 14 -14.25 20.17 -31.16
N PRO A 15 -13.08 20.38 -30.53
CA PRO A 15 -12.32 19.28 -29.95
C PRO A 15 -13.14 18.60 -28.85
N THR A 16 -13.29 17.28 -28.95
CA THR A 16 -13.91 16.44 -27.92
C THR A 16 -13.25 16.73 -26.56
N PRO A 17 -14.03 17.03 -25.50
CA PRO A 17 -13.46 17.23 -24.17
C PRO A 17 -12.67 16.01 -23.75
N ALA A 18 -11.38 16.20 -23.43
CA ALA A 18 -10.58 15.14 -22.84
C ALA A 18 -11.24 14.65 -21.54
N PRO A 19 -11.26 13.33 -21.26
CA PRO A 19 -11.81 12.81 -20.02
C PRO A 19 -11.11 13.49 -18.83
N ARG A 20 -11.92 14.11 -17.96
CA ARG A 20 -11.42 14.71 -16.72
C ARG A 20 -11.18 13.57 -15.73
N PHE A 21 -9.93 13.32 -15.37
CA PHE A 21 -9.60 12.46 -14.25
C PHE A 21 -10.19 13.08 -12.99
N THR A 22 -11.28 12.52 -12.49
CA THR A 22 -11.80 12.86 -11.17
C THR A 22 -11.05 11.96 -10.19
N PRO A 23 -10.35 12.49 -9.18
CA PRO A 23 -9.71 11.65 -8.18
C PRO A 23 -10.78 10.76 -7.55
N ASP A 24 -10.53 9.45 -7.50
CA ASP A 24 -11.45 8.55 -6.81
C ASP A 24 -11.46 8.91 -5.32
N LYS A 25 -12.67 9.04 -4.77
CA LYS A 25 -12.83 9.28 -3.33
C LYS A 25 -12.21 8.10 -2.55
N PRO A 26 -11.49 8.34 -1.44
CA PRO A 26 -11.01 7.27 -0.59
C PRO A 26 -12.12 6.31 -0.18
N ARG A 27 -11.88 5.02 -0.36
CA ARG A 27 -12.81 3.94 -0.01
C ARG A 27 -12.40 3.34 1.33
N MET A 28 -13.27 3.43 2.32
CA MET A 28 -13.04 2.79 3.63
C MET A 28 -13.02 1.26 3.48
N LEU A 29 -12.07 0.63 4.17
CA LEU A 29 -11.90 -0.81 4.27
C LEU A 29 -12.26 -1.25 5.69
N VAL A 30 -12.63 -2.52 5.83
CA VAL A 30 -12.88 -3.12 7.15
C VAL A 30 -11.62 -3.88 7.55
N PRO A 31 -10.83 -3.38 8.51
CA PRO A 31 -9.61 -4.05 8.93
C PRO A 31 -9.91 -5.27 9.80
N ALA A 32 -9.30 -6.41 9.45
CA ALA A 32 -9.29 -7.58 10.30
C ALA A 32 -8.13 -7.52 11.32
N ASP A 33 -8.25 -8.28 12.39
CA ASP A 33 -7.21 -8.39 13.41
C ASP A 33 -6.12 -9.35 12.94
N LEU A 34 -4.85 -8.95 13.05
CA LEU A 34 -3.71 -9.81 12.70
C LEU A 34 -3.73 -11.14 13.47
N ALA A 35 -4.18 -11.13 14.73
CA ALA A 35 -4.28 -12.33 15.55
C ALA A 35 -5.23 -13.41 14.98
N THR A 36 -6.09 -13.04 14.02
CA THR A 36 -6.99 -13.99 13.34
C THR A 36 -6.42 -14.54 12.03
N VAL A 37 -5.24 -14.08 11.63
CA VAL A 37 -4.54 -14.55 10.42
C VAL A 37 -3.55 -15.64 10.81
N HIS A 38 -3.67 -16.80 10.18
CA HIS A 38 -2.75 -17.91 10.35
C HIS A 38 -1.74 -17.94 9.20
N PHE A 39 -0.45 -18.00 9.54
CA PHE A 39 0.65 -17.93 8.59
C PHE A 39 1.27 -19.31 8.37
N GLY A 40 1.63 -19.60 7.12
CA GLY A 40 2.52 -20.69 6.77
C GLY A 40 3.98 -20.26 6.83
N GLY A 41 4.80 -20.89 5.97
CA GLY A 41 6.19 -20.51 5.73
C GLY A 41 6.32 -19.07 5.24
N ARG A 42 7.51 -18.49 5.49
CA ARG A 42 7.89 -17.17 5.01
C ARG A 42 8.78 -17.31 3.77
N ILE A 43 8.67 -16.35 2.87
CA ILE A 43 9.57 -16.26 1.71
C ILE A 43 10.96 -15.91 2.23
N GLU A 44 11.97 -16.67 1.82
CA GLU A 44 13.37 -16.34 2.09
C GLU A 44 13.92 -15.48 0.94
N GLY A 45 14.20 -14.21 1.23
CA GLY A 45 14.90 -13.31 0.31
C GLY A 45 16.42 -13.37 0.48
N LEU A 46 17.14 -12.52 -0.26
CA LEU A 46 18.60 -12.41 -0.15
C LEU A 46 19.09 -12.03 1.25
N GLU A 47 18.28 -11.26 1.99
CA GLU A 47 18.56 -10.81 3.36
C GLU A 47 17.99 -11.76 4.43
N GLY A 48 17.39 -12.89 4.01
CA GLY A 48 16.67 -13.82 4.87
C GLY A 48 15.15 -13.65 4.82
N PRO A 49 14.40 -14.21 5.78
CA PRO A 49 12.94 -14.20 5.79
C PRO A 49 12.32 -12.87 6.25
N GLU A 50 13.12 -11.94 6.75
CA GLU A 50 12.71 -10.61 7.18
C GLU A 50 13.60 -9.55 6.51
N VAL A 51 13.00 -8.44 6.10
CA VAL A 51 13.67 -7.32 5.44
C VAL A 51 13.45 -6.06 6.28
N THR A 52 14.53 -5.36 6.60
CA THR A 52 14.47 -4.10 7.35
C THR A 52 14.48 -2.92 6.39
N GLY A 53 13.53 -2.01 6.56
CA GLY A 53 13.43 -0.72 5.90
C GLY A 53 13.46 0.41 6.92
N SER A 54 13.91 1.58 6.49
CA SER A 54 13.90 2.80 7.28
C SER A 54 13.18 3.93 6.55
N PHE A 55 12.56 4.81 7.32
CA PHE A 55 11.93 6.05 6.84
C PHE A 55 12.81 7.20 7.30
N VAL A 56 13.53 7.83 6.38
CA VAL A 56 14.49 8.90 6.69
C VAL A 56 14.13 10.15 5.90
N LEU A 57 14.11 11.30 6.58
CA LEU A 57 13.92 12.62 5.98
C LEU A 57 15.09 13.52 6.37
N ASP A 58 15.77 14.09 5.38
CA ASP A 58 16.92 14.99 5.59
C ASP A 58 18.03 14.45 6.51
N GLY A 59 18.16 13.11 6.58
CA GLY A 59 19.14 12.41 7.42
C GLY A 59 18.62 11.99 8.80
N GLU A 60 17.44 12.45 9.20
CA GLU A 60 16.80 12.11 10.46
C GLU A 60 15.83 10.92 10.29
N PRO A 61 15.91 9.89 11.16
CA PRO A 61 14.98 8.76 11.10
C PRO A 61 13.60 9.17 11.65
N LEU A 62 12.54 8.82 10.91
CA LEU A 62 11.15 8.94 11.37
C LEU A 62 10.60 7.60 11.89
N ALA A 63 11.00 6.49 11.29
CA ALA A 63 10.59 5.15 11.73
C ALA A 63 11.50 4.07 11.15
N GLU A 64 11.46 2.91 11.79
CA GLU A 64 11.96 1.65 11.28
C GLU A 64 10.77 0.74 10.92
N MET A 65 10.95 -0.12 9.93
CA MET A 65 10.00 -1.16 9.57
C MET A 65 10.71 -2.49 9.31
N VAL A 66 10.27 -3.54 9.99
CA VAL A 66 10.67 -4.92 9.71
C VAL A 66 9.52 -5.61 9.00
N SER A 67 9.79 -6.14 7.81
CA SER A 67 8.77 -6.72 6.94
C SER A 67 9.06 -8.18 6.61
N TYR A 68 8.02 -8.97 6.42
CA TYR A 68 8.12 -10.29 5.81
C TYR A 68 6.89 -10.59 4.96
N VAL A 69 7.00 -11.61 4.11
CA VAL A 69 5.88 -12.14 3.34
C VAL A 69 5.67 -13.60 3.69
N ALA A 70 4.45 -13.95 4.05
CA ALA A 70 4.07 -15.32 4.43
C ALA A 70 3.07 -15.92 3.45
N CYS A 71 3.23 -17.22 3.22
CA CYS A 71 2.25 -18.03 2.52
C CYS A 71 1.04 -18.40 3.42
N PRO A 72 -0.03 -18.95 2.84
CA PRO A 72 -1.15 -19.50 3.61
C PRO A 72 -0.68 -20.60 4.56
N GLU A 73 -1.41 -20.79 5.68
CA GLU A 73 -1.11 -21.73 6.76
C GLU A 73 -0.70 -23.15 6.30
N ALA A 74 -1.34 -23.68 5.25
CA ALA A 74 -1.08 -25.02 4.75
C ALA A 74 0.26 -25.19 4.01
N VAL A 75 0.96 -24.10 3.71
CA VAL A 75 2.21 -24.08 2.94
C VAL A 75 3.37 -23.89 3.92
N THR A 76 4.17 -24.93 4.15
CA THR A 76 5.30 -24.88 5.11
C THR A 76 6.56 -24.27 4.53
N GLU A 77 6.82 -24.53 3.24
CA GLU A 77 7.94 -23.97 2.48
C GLU A 77 7.36 -23.00 1.46
N CYS A 78 7.70 -21.72 1.61
CA CYS A 78 7.08 -20.64 0.84
C CYS A 78 8.02 -20.20 -0.28
N ASP A 79 8.07 -21.00 -1.34
CA ASP A 79 8.76 -20.67 -2.59
C ASP A 79 7.74 -20.24 -3.66
N PRO A 80 7.64 -18.93 -3.99
CA PRO A 80 6.72 -18.44 -5.01
C PRO A 80 6.87 -19.08 -6.39
N ALA A 81 8.04 -19.63 -6.74
CA ALA A 81 8.27 -20.26 -8.04
C ALA A 81 7.59 -21.63 -8.17
N GLU A 82 7.35 -22.31 -7.05
CA GLU A 82 6.77 -23.66 -6.98
C GLU A 82 5.29 -23.65 -6.59
N LEU A 83 4.75 -22.48 -6.21
CA LEU A 83 3.38 -22.33 -5.75
C LEU A 83 2.39 -22.10 -6.91
N PRO A 84 1.14 -22.56 -6.76
CA PRO A 84 0.14 -22.40 -7.81
C PRO A 84 -0.26 -20.94 -8.03
N ASP A 85 -0.64 -20.62 -9.26
CA ASP A 85 -1.24 -19.33 -9.60
C ASP A 85 -2.44 -19.00 -8.69
N GLY A 86 -2.52 -17.75 -8.26
CA GLY A 86 -3.58 -17.29 -7.35
C GLY A 86 -3.32 -17.56 -5.87
N THR A 87 -2.15 -18.11 -5.51
CA THR A 87 -1.70 -18.18 -4.11
C THR A 87 -1.77 -16.80 -3.46
N VAL A 88 -2.40 -16.73 -2.28
CA VAL A 88 -2.52 -15.48 -1.52
C VAL A 88 -1.34 -15.32 -0.58
N TYR A 89 -0.54 -14.31 -0.83
CA TYR A 89 0.60 -13.91 0.01
C TYR A 89 0.17 -12.82 0.99
N THR A 90 0.59 -12.96 2.25
CA THR A 90 0.35 -11.94 3.28
C THR A 90 1.62 -11.16 3.54
N TYR A 91 1.57 -9.86 3.24
CA TYR A 91 2.62 -8.89 3.50
C TYR A 91 2.42 -8.32 4.89
N VAL A 92 3.42 -8.48 5.76
CA VAL A 92 3.37 -8.04 7.15
C VAL A 92 4.47 -7.03 7.40
N HIS A 93 4.13 -5.94 8.09
CA HIS A 93 5.01 -4.80 8.35
C HIS A 93 4.92 -4.41 9.81
N ARG A 94 5.97 -4.66 10.58
CA ARG A 94 6.13 -4.17 11.96
C ARG A 94 6.76 -2.81 11.88
N VAL A 95 6.04 -1.75 12.25
CA VAL A 95 6.52 -0.37 12.14
C VAL A 95 6.72 0.20 13.53
N THR A 96 7.85 0.88 13.74
CA THR A 96 8.21 1.50 15.02
C THR A 96 8.67 2.93 14.76
N PRO A 97 7.98 3.96 15.29
CA PRO A 97 8.44 5.34 15.19
C PRO A 97 9.79 5.51 15.89
N ALA A 98 10.65 6.33 15.28
CA ALA A 98 11.99 6.58 15.79
C ALA A 98 11.98 7.46 17.06
N GLU A 99 13.13 7.55 17.73
CA GLU A 99 13.31 8.49 18.84
C GLU A 99 13.02 9.93 18.40
N GLY A 100 12.37 10.71 19.26
CA GLY A 100 11.99 12.09 18.97
C GLY A 100 10.67 12.26 18.21
N VAL A 101 10.07 11.17 17.71
CA VAL A 101 8.71 11.23 17.13
C VAL A 101 7.66 11.32 18.24
N GLU A 102 6.85 12.39 18.18
CA GLU A 102 5.79 12.63 19.16
C GLU A 102 4.43 12.14 18.66
N ASN A 103 4.14 12.29 17.36
CA ASN A 103 2.84 11.96 16.77
C ASN A 103 3.00 11.34 15.38
N ALA A 104 3.15 10.02 15.34
CA ALA A 104 2.96 9.25 14.11
C ALA A 104 1.47 9.17 13.75
N ALA A 105 1.15 9.48 12.50
CA ALA A 105 -0.23 9.67 12.05
C ALA A 105 -0.64 8.69 10.94
N VAL A 106 0.29 8.31 10.06
CA VAL A 106 -0.02 7.49 8.88
C VAL A 106 1.09 6.51 8.58
N PHE A 107 0.68 5.26 8.33
CA PHE A 107 1.45 4.31 7.54
C PHE A 107 0.66 3.99 6.28
N ARG A 108 1.30 4.01 5.11
CA ARG A 108 0.62 3.74 3.83
C ARG A 108 1.53 3.11 2.81
N THR A 109 0.95 2.50 1.78
CA THR A 109 1.69 2.19 0.57
C THR A 109 1.93 3.48 -0.22
N ALA A 110 3.15 3.67 -0.72
CA ALA A 110 3.57 4.82 -1.53
C ALA A 110 3.09 4.71 -2.99
N ARG A 111 2.62 3.54 -3.39
CA ARG A 111 2.10 3.27 -4.74
C ARG A 111 0.83 2.42 -4.68
N LYS A 112 0.09 2.41 -5.78
CA LYS A 112 -1.05 1.52 -5.99
C LYS A 112 -0.62 0.07 -5.80
N ILE A 113 -1.36 -0.67 -4.98
CA ILE A 113 -1.17 -2.11 -4.83
C ILE A 113 -1.75 -2.85 -6.03
N SER A 114 -1.11 -3.97 -6.38
CA SER A 114 -1.50 -4.82 -7.48
C SER A 114 -2.04 -6.15 -6.97
N ALA A 115 -3.01 -6.71 -7.69
CA ALA A 115 -3.66 -7.97 -7.35
C ALA A 115 -4.11 -8.10 -5.87
N PHE A 116 -4.73 -7.04 -5.34
CA PHE A 116 -5.21 -7.01 -3.95
C PHE A 116 -6.21 -8.13 -3.67
N ALA A 117 -5.94 -8.96 -2.66
CA ALA A 117 -6.76 -10.12 -2.30
C ALA A 117 -7.79 -9.83 -1.20
N ASN A 118 -8.15 -8.56 -1.00
CA ASN A 118 -9.14 -8.09 -0.01
C ASN A 118 -8.79 -8.29 1.48
N GLY A 119 -7.67 -8.94 1.81
CA GLY A 119 -7.15 -9.01 3.18
C GLY A 119 -6.36 -7.76 3.53
N VAL A 120 -6.75 -7.08 4.62
CA VAL A 120 -6.04 -5.91 5.17
C VAL A 120 -6.36 -5.76 6.65
N GLY A 121 -5.39 -5.32 7.43
CA GLY A 121 -5.61 -5.14 8.86
C GLY A 121 -4.36 -4.73 9.61
N PHE A 122 -4.42 -4.92 10.92
CA PHE A 122 -3.33 -4.64 11.86
C PHE A 122 -3.52 -5.47 13.14
N ASP A 123 -2.47 -5.57 13.94
CA ASP A 123 -2.55 -6.18 15.27
C ASP A 123 -3.27 -5.23 16.22
N ARG A 124 -4.47 -5.63 16.66
CA ARG A 124 -5.29 -4.76 17.51
C ARG A 124 -4.75 -4.62 18.91
N HIS A 125 -4.06 -5.64 19.43
CA HIS A 125 -3.49 -5.58 20.77
C HIS A 125 -2.28 -4.62 20.80
N GLU A 126 -1.42 -4.66 19.79
CA GLU A 126 -0.34 -3.68 19.63
C GLU A 126 -0.88 -2.27 19.43
N ALA A 127 -1.91 -2.10 18.60
CA ALA A 127 -2.53 -0.80 18.40
C ALA A 127 -3.18 -0.24 19.67
N ASP A 128 -3.89 -1.07 20.46
CA ASP A 128 -4.48 -0.65 21.72
C ASP A 128 -3.40 -0.26 22.75
N ALA A 129 -2.28 -0.98 22.77
CA ALA A 129 -1.15 -0.69 23.66
C ALA A 129 -0.42 0.60 23.28
N ALA A 130 -0.20 0.83 21.98
CA ALA A 130 0.48 2.01 21.46
C ALA A 130 -0.40 3.27 21.55
N LEU A 131 -1.67 3.18 21.13
CA LEU A 131 -2.53 4.35 21.00
C LEU A 131 -3.26 4.73 22.29
N GLY A 132 -3.29 3.84 23.29
CA GLY A 132 -3.97 4.09 24.55
C GLY A 132 -5.51 4.15 24.44
N PRO A 133 -6.20 4.60 25.51
CA PRO A 133 -7.65 4.62 25.57
C PRO A 133 -8.31 5.41 24.43
N GLY A 134 -9.22 4.77 23.69
CA GLY A 134 -9.87 5.40 22.54
C GLY A 134 -9.02 5.42 21.27
N GLY A 135 -7.87 4.74 21.29
CA GLY A 135 -7.02 4.44 20.15
C GLY A 135 -7.82 3.84 19.00
N LYS A 136 -7.64 4.41 17.80
CA LYS A 136 -8.34 3.96 16.59
C LYS A 136 -7.49 4.16 15.35
N ILE A 137 -7.53 3.16 14.47
CA ILE A 137 -6.91 3.21 13.15
C ILE A 137 -8.00 3.01 12.09
N ASP A 138 -8.14 4.00 11.22
CA ASP A 138 -8.95 3.90 10.02
C ASP A 138 -8.12 3.32 8.88
N VAL A 139 -8.70 2.35 8.17
CA VAL A 139 -8.06 1.73 7.00
C VAL A 139 -8.85 2.07 5.75
N SER A 140 -8.17 2.58 4.73
CA SER A 140 -8.79 2.98 3.47
C SER A 140 -7.92 2.65 2.26
N ALA A 141 -8.56 2.58 1.09
CA ALA A 141 -7.90 2.59 -0.20
C ALA A 141 -8.08 3.98 -0.84
N ASP A 142 -6.98 4.69 -1.04
CA ASP A 142 -6.93 6.01 -1.68
C ASP A 142 -6.14 5.92 -2.98
N ASN A 143 -6.81 6.11 -4.12
CA ASN A 143 -6.23 5.91 -5.45
C ASN A 143 -5.50 4.55 -5.62
N GLY A 144 -6.01 3.52 -4.93
CA GLY A 144 -5.46 2.17 -4.91
C GLY A 144 -4.24 1.97 -4.02
N ALA A 145 -3.78 2.98 -3.27
CA ALA A 145 -2.84 2.81 -2.17
C ALA A 145 -3.60 2.48 -0.87
N LEU A 146 -3.05 1.56 -0.07
CA LEU A 146 -3.60 1.26 1.26
C LEU A 146 -3.08 2.29 2.27
N VAL A 147 -3.97 2.77 3.13
CA VAL A 147 -3.69 3.79 4.13
C VAL A 147 -4.22 3.32 5.48
N TRP A 148 -3.34 3.21 6.46
CA TRP A 148 -3.66 3.05 7.88
C TRP A 148 -3.41 4.38 8.57
N ARG A 149 -4.48 5.02 9.06
CA ARG A 149 -4.44 6.34 9.66
C ARG A 149 -4.88 6.28 11.11
N VAL A 150 -4.05 6.77 12.02
CA VAL A 150 -4.42 6.98 13.41
C VAL A 150 -5.43 8.12 13.47
N ILE A 151 -6.60 7.87 14.08
CA ILE A 151 -7.71 8.84 14.16
C ILE A 151 -8.21 9.08 15.59
N GLY A 152 -7.57 8.47 16.59
CA GLY A 152 -7.93 8.63 18.00
C GLY A 152 -6.90 7.99 18.92
N GLY A 153 -7.07 8.22 20.22
CA GLY A 153 -6.14 7.82 21.27
C GLY A 153 -5.17 8.94 21.67
N ASP A 154 -4.12 8.56 22.37
CA ASP A 154 -3.07 9.43 22.92
C ASP A 154 -1.92 9.71 21.93
N GLY A 155 -2.06 9.21 20.70
CA GLY A 155 -1.04 9.28 19.64
C GLY A 155 -0.14 8.05 19.58
N TRP A 156 0.48 7.80 18.43
CA TRP A 156 1.47 6.75 18.23
C TRP A 156 2.87 7.34 18.31
N LYS A 157 3.66 6.91 19.30
CA LYS A 157 4.90 7.61 19.73
C LYS A 157 6.15 6.78 19.47
N ALA A 158 7.29 7.44 19.62
CA ALA A 158 8.61 6.81 19.59
C ALA A 158 8.67 5.48 20.36
N GLY A 159 9.15 4.43 19.71
CA GLY A 159 9.37 3.10 20.31
C GLY A 159 8.13 2.21 20.45
N GLU A 160 6.93 2.73 20.18
CA GLU A 160 5.70 1.93 20.18
C GLU A 160 5.54 1.23 18.83
N THR A 161 5.47 -0.09 18.81
CA THR A 161 5.35 -0.85 17.55
C THR A 161 3.89 -1.16 17.24
N ILE A 162 3.51 -1.03 15.97
CA ILE A 162 2.23 -1.56 15.44
C ILE A 162 2.52 -2.38 14.19
N THR A 163 1.96 -3.59 14.14
CA THR A 163 2.06 -4.48 12.99
C THR A 163 0.86 -4.33 12.07
N PHE A 164 1.13 -4.00 10.81
CA PHE A 164 0.15 -3.87 9.73
C PHE A 164 0.28 -5.04 8.76
N TYR A 165 -0.82 -5.41 8.11
CA TYR A 165 -0.76 -6.41 7.04
C TYR A 165 -1.75 -6.17 5.92
N TRP A 166 -1.43 -6.72 4.76
CA TRP A 166 -2.33 -6.80 3.62
C TRP A 166 -2.02 -8.02 2.74
N GLN A 167 -2.95 -8.39 1.86
CA GLN A 167 -2.84 -9.60 1.05
C GLN A 167 -2.88 -9.31 -0.45
N SER A 168 -2.05 -10.03 -1.20
CA SER A 168 -2.01 -10.01 -2.67
C SER A 168 -1.97 -11.43 -3.22
N THR A 169 -2.46 -11.63 -4.44
CA THR A 169 -2.23 -12.89 -5.17
C THR A 169 -0.94 -12.88 -5.99
N MET A 170 -0.11 -11.84 -5.84
CA MET A 170 1.23 -11.78 -6.44
C MET A 170 2.30 -11.83 -5.36
N PRO A 171 3.42 -12.53 -5.62
CA PRO A 171 4.56 -12.55 -4.70
C PRO A 171 5.33 -11.22 -4.75
N PRO A 172 6.17 -10.94 -3.74
CA PRO A 172 7.03 -9.76 -3.75
C PRO A 172 8.06 -9.83 -4.88
N GLU A 173 8.38 -8.69 -5.45
CA GLU A 173 9.67 -8.48 -6.11
C GLU A 173 10.71 -8.02 -5.08
N GLU A 174 11.95 -7.84 -5.54
CA GLU A 174 13.03 -7.18 -4.79
C GLU A 174 12.53 -5.94 -4.02
N PRO A 175 12.99 -5.73 -2.77
CA PRO A 175 12.59 -4.58 -1.97
C PRO A 175 12.78 -3.26 -2.72
N ARG A 176 11.75 -2.43 -2.70
CA ARG A 176 11.76 -1.09 -3.30
C ARG A 176 11.11 -0.10 -2.36
N GLN A 177 11.39 1.18 -2.58
CA GLN A 177 10.64 2.29 -2.02
C GLN A 177 9.15 2.13 -2.36
N ALA A 178 8.38 1.68 -1.39
CA ALA A 178 7.01 1.22 -1.60
C ALA A 178 6.06 1.59 -0.45
N TYR A 179 6.61 2.12 0.63
CA TYR A 179 5.87 2.51 1.83
C TYR A 179 6.17 3.97 2.16
N GLN A 180 5.21 4.62 2.80
CA GLN A 180 5.35 5.97 3.30
C GLN A 180 4.88 6.00 4.76
N PHE A 181 5.60 6.75 5.56
CA PHE A 181 5.30 7.00 6.95
C PHE A 181 5.19 8.51 7.16
N GLU A 182 4.15 8.96 7.88
CA GLU A 182 3.92 10.36 8.20
C GLU A 182 3.86 10.54 9.72
N ALA A 183 4.68 11.45 10.24
CA ALA A 183 4.76 11.79 11.65
C ALA A 183 5.14 13.26 11.82
N ASP A 184 4.57 13.93 12.81
CA ASP A 184 4.88 15.31 13.19
C ASP A 184 4.82 16.32 12.01
N GLY A 185 3.92 16.07 11.06
CA GLY A 185 3.75 16.88 9.83
C GLY A 185 4.78 16.59 8.72
N SER A 186 5.74 15.69 8.97
CA SER A 186 6.74 15.22 8.02
C SER A 186 6.36 13.88 7.40
N ALA A 187 6.91 13.58 6.22
CA ALA A 187 6.70 12.32 5.52
C ALA A 187 8.00 11.80 4.92
N ALA A 188 8.22 10.50 5.04
CA ALA A 188 9.36 9.83 4.42
C ALA A 188 8.93 8.54 3.70
N ILE A 189 9.72 8.13 2.71
CA ILE A 189 9.51 6.92 1.92
C ILE A 189 10.49 5.85 2.39
N GLY A 190 9.98 4.64 2.62
CA GLY A 190 10.75 3.48 3.07
C GLY A 190 10.67 2.33 2.07
N SER A 191 11.69 1.47 2.13
CA SER A 191 11.77 0.24 1.33
C SER A 191 11.11 -0.93 2.05
N GLY A 192 10.51 -1.83 1.27
CA GLY A 192 9.97 -3.10 1.79
C GLY A 192 9.55 -4.03 0.65
N PRO A 193 9.19 -5.29 0.98
CA PRO A 193 8.70 -6.24 -0.02
C PRO A 193 7.39 -5.73 -0.62
N PHE A 194 7.27 -5.75 -1.95
CA PHE A 194 6.07 -5.26 -2.63
C PHE A 194 5.90 -6.00 -3.97
N PRO A 195 4.68 -6.31 -4.42
CA PRO A 195 4.47 -7.01 -5.68
C PRO A 195 4.88 -6.18 -6.92
N PRO A 196 5.07 -6.85 -8.07
CA PRO A 196 5.28 -6.17 -9.34
C PRO A 196 4.12 -5.24 -9.68
N ARG A 197 4.39 -4.22 -10.50
CA ARG A 197 3.32 -3.42 -11.11
C ARG A 197 2.51 -4.29 -12.06
N GLU A 198 1.19 -4.10 -12.11
CA GLU A 198 0.37 -4.71 -13.16
C GLU A 198 0.86 -4.23 -14.52
N LYS A 199 1.11 -5.17 -15.43
CA LYS A 199 1.37 -4.82 -16.82
C LYS A 199 0.08 -4.25 -17.41
N PRO A 200 0.13 -3.16 -18.20
CA PRO A 200 -1.05 -2.71 -18.93
C PRO A 200 -1.56 -3.86 -19.79
N VAL A 201 -2.84 -4.20 -19.67
CA VAL A 201 -3.48 -5.15 -20.58
C VAL A 201 -3.32 -4.55 -21.99
N GLN A 202 -2.54 -5.21 -22.85
CA GLN A 202 -2.56 -4.87 -24.27
C GLN A 202 -3.96 -5.20 -24.76
N GLU A 203 -4.75 -4.15 -24.98
CA GLU A 203 -6.03 -4.22 -25.67
C GLU A 203 -5.77 -5.01 -26.96
N THR A 204 -6.30 -6.22 -27.01
CA THR A 204 -6.15 -7.09 -28.17
C THR A 204 -6.91 -6.40 -29.28
N ALA A 205 -6.17 -5.67 -30.13
CA ALA A 205 -6.68 -5.11 -31.35
C ALA A 205 -7.30 -6.27 -32.15
N SER A 206 -8.62 -6.37 -32.07
CA SER A 206 -9.39 -7.34 -32.82
C SER A 206 -9.17 -7.01 -34.29
N ARG A 207 -8.49 -7.93 -34.98
CA ARG A 207 -8.35 -7.94 -36.44
C ARG A 207 -9.64 -8.39 -37.09
#